data_AF-A0A453C8W5-F1
#
_entry.id   AF-A0A453C8W5-F1
#
_cell.length_a   1.000
_cell.length_b   1.000
_cell.length_c   1.000
_cell.angle_alpha   90.00
_cell.angle_beta   90.00
_cell.angle_gamma   90.00
#
_symmetry.space_group_name_H-M   'P 1'
#
loop_
_entity.id
_entity.type
_entity.pdbx_description
1 polymer ?
#
loop_
_entity_poly.entity_id
_entity_poly.type
_entity_poly.pdbx_seq_one_letter_code
_entity_poly.pdbx_strand_id
1 'polypeptide(L)'
;QTFVYGDLYRYDVEKNEWKLVSSPNSPPPRSAHQTVAWKNNVYMFGGEFTSPNQERFHHYKDFWTLDLKTNQWEQILAKGCPSARSGHRMVLYKHKIVLFGGFYDTLREVRYYNDLHVFDLDNFKWEEIKPRPGCLWPSPRSGFQLVVYQDQIYMYGGYFKEVSSDKNASEKGTVHADMWSLDPRTWEWNKVKKTGMPPGPRAGFSMCVHKKRAVLFGGVVDMEVE
;
A
#
# COMPACT_ATOMS: atom_id res chain seq x y z
N GLN A 1 5.96 14.13 21.37
CA GLN A 1 5.62 12.73 21.68
C GLN A 1 4.70 12.23 20.58
N THR A 2 5.05 11.14 19.91
CA THR A 2 4.20 10.51 18.88
C THR A 2 3.29 9.46 19.52
N PHE A 3 2.01 9.44 19.14
CA PHE A 3 1.06 8.41 19.55
C PHE A 3 0.65 7.59 18.33
N VAL A 4 0.73 6.27 18.46
CA VAL A 4 0.31 5.33 17.41
C VAL A 4 -0.85 4.52 17.99
N TYR A 5 -1.92 4.42 17.21
CA TYR A 5 -3.19 3.86 17.64
C TYR A 5 -3.38 2.43 17.11
N GLY A 6 -4.10 1.61 17.87
CA GLY A 6 -4.46 0.23 17.54
C GLY A 6 -5.90 -0.12 17.92
N ASP A 7 -6.70 0.88 18.23
CA ASP A 7 -8.13 0.78 18.49
C ASP A 7 -8.91 0.56 17.19
N LEU A 8 -9.97 -0.24 17.27
CA LEU A 8 -10.88 -0.49 16.17
C LEU A 8 -12.19 0.25 16.43
N TYR A 9 -12.54 1.15 15.53
CA TYR A 9 -13.83 1.82 15.54
C TYR A 9 -14.69 1.35 14.37
N ARG A 10 -16.01 1.28 14.60
CA ARG A 10 -17.01 1.07 13.57
C ARG A 10 -18.01 2.21 13.57
N TYR A 11 -18.25 2.79 12.40
CA TYR A 11 -19.32 3.76 12.20
C TYR A 11 -20.53 3.09 11.56
N ASP A 12 -21.67 3.17 12.23
CA ASP A 12 -22.97 2.76 11.69
C ASP A 12 -23.60 3.96 11.00
N VAL A 13 -23.66 3.94 9.67
CA VAL A 13 -24.13 5.07 8.84
C VAL A 13 -25.63 5.30 9.01
N GLU A 14 -26.42 4.24 9.21
CA GLU A 14 -27.87 4.35 9.39
C GLU A 14 -28.22 4.95 10.75
N LYS A 15 -27.42 4.64 11.78
CA LYS A 15 -27.61 5.16 13.14
C LYS A 15 -26.82 6.42 13.44
N ASN A 16 -25.92 6.83 12.54
CA ASN A 16 -24.99 7.93 12.76
C ASN A 16 -24.20 7.78 14.08
N GLU A 17 -23.64 6.59 14.32
CA GLU A 17 -23.04 6.23 15.62
C GLU A 17 -21.66 5.59 15.46
N TRP A 18 -20.68 6.07 16.23
CA TRP A 18 -19.37 5.43 16.36
C TRP A 18 -19.36 4.47 17.56
N LYS A 19 -18.81 3.27 17.36
CA LYS A 19 -18.58 2.29 18.42
C LYS A 19 -17.12 1.88 18.47
N LEU A 20 -16.56 1.91 19.68
CA LEU A 20 -15.32 1.20 19.96
C LEU A 20 -15.62 -0.30 19.95
N VAL A 21 -14.86 -1.04 19.18
CA VAL A 21 -15.00 -2.49 19.02
C VAL A 21 -13.78 -3.14 19.64
N SER A 22 -14.02 -4.08 20.57
CA SER A 22 -12.96 -4.87 21.19
C SER A 22 -12.88 -6.25 20.55
N SER A 23 -11.65 -6.75 20.45
CA SER A 23 -11.34 -8.11 20.04
C SER A 23 -10.27 -8.67 20.98
N PRO A 24 -10.42 -9.89 21.53
CA PRO A 24 -9.44 -10.55 22.39
C PRO A 24 -8.04 -10.60 21.77
N ASN A 25 -7.97 -10.87 20.48
CA ASN A 25 -6.76 -10.76 19.68
C ASN A 25 -6.88 -9.51 18.82
N SER A 26 -5.82 -8.72 18.67
CA SER A 26 -5.82 -7.53 17.80
C SER A 26 -4.42 -7.28 17.24
N PRO A 27 -4.31 -6.72 16.03
CA PRO A 27 -3.03 -6.26 15.51
C PRO A 27 -2.46 -5.14 16.41
N PRO A 28 -1.12 -5.07 16.59
CA PRO A 28 -0.51 -3.97 17.34
C PRO A 28 -0.71 -2.61 16.66
N PRO A 29 -0.57 -1.50 17.42
CA PRO A 29 -0.73 -0.13 16.92
C PRO A 29 0.13 0.17 15.69
N ARG A 30 -0.46 0.80 14.67
CA ARG A 30 0.22 1.02 13.39
C ARG A 30 -0.36 2.16 12.54
N SER A 31 0.47 2.77 11.71
CA SER A 31 0.10 3.70 10.63
C SER A 31 0.47 3.15 9.26
N ALA A 32 -0.06 3.74 8.19
CA ALA A 32 0.30 3.45 6.79
C ALA A 32 0.18 1.97 6.36
N HIS A 33 -0.59 1.17 7.10
CA HIS A 33 -1.07 -0.14 6.69
C HIS A 33 -2.13 0.03 5.59
N GLN A 34 -2.47 -1.06 4.91
CA GLN A 34 -3.57 -1.07 3.95
C GLN A 34 -4.61 -2.09 4.36
N THR A 35 -5.87 -1.79 4.04
CA THR A 35 -7.00 -2.70 4.22
C THR A 35 -7.78 -2.88 2.93
N VAL A 36 -8.37 -4.06 2.75
CA VAL A 36 -9.39 -4.33 1.73
C VAL A 36 -10.52 -5.14 2.36
N ALA A 37 -11.75 -4.88 1.92
CA ALA A 37 -12.91 -5.65 2.35
C ALA A 37 -13.26 -6.71 1.30
N TRP A 38 -13.53 -7.94 1.73
CA TRP A 38 -14.06 -9.00 0.88
C TRP A 38 -15.07 -9.86 1.63
N LYS A 39 -16.28 -9.99 1.07
CA LYS A 39 -17.42 -10.63 1.73
C LYS A 39 -17.64 -10.01 3.13
N ASN A 40 -17.58 -10.82 4.19
CA ASN A 40 -17.77 -10.37 5.58
C ASN A 40 -16.45 -10.13 6.33
N ASN A 41 -15.32 -10.02 5.62
CA ASN A 41 -14.02 -9.87 6.23
C ASN A 41 -13.32 -8.59 5.77
N VAL A 42 -12.52 -8.01 6.66
CA VAL A 42 -11.52 -6.99 6.32
C VAL A 42 -10.13 -7.61 6.44
N TYR A 43 -9.33 -7.51 5.40
CA TYR A 43 -7.95 -7.98 5.37
C TYR A 43 -7.00 -6.80 5.51
N MET A 44 -5.99 -6.94 6.36
CA MET A 44 -5.01 -5.88 6.66
C MET A 44 -3.59 -6.40 6.53
N PHE A 45 -2.72 -5.63 5.86
CA PHE A 45 -1.31 -5.96 5.74
C PHE A 45 -0.40 -4.79 6.13
N GLY A 46 0.70 -5.14 6.80
CA GLY A 46 1.85 -4.27 7.01
C GLY A 46 1.54 -3.00 7.82
N GLY A 47 2.18 -1.91 7.43
CA GLY A 47 2.20 -0.65 8.17
C GLY A 47 3.42 -0.52 9.07
N GLU A 48 3.46 0.53 9.87
CA GLU A 48 4.61 0.85 10.72
C GLU A 48 4.19 1.35 12.09
N PHE A 49 5.09 1.21 13.04
CA PHE A 49 5.04 1.78 14.37
C PHE A 49 6.26 2.68 14.58
N THR A 50 6.03 3.83 15.20
CA THR A 50 7.08 4.76 15.62
C THR A 50 6.99 4.97 17.13
N SER A 51 8.12 4.86 17.84
CA SER A 51 8.14 5.11 19.28
C SER A 51 7.78 6.56 19.63
N PRO A 52 7.32 6.85 20.85
CA PRO A 52 6.88 8.19 21.20
C PRO A 52 7.94 9.29 21.08
N ASN A 53 9.22 8.93 21.17
CA ASN A 53 10.37 9.80 20.97
C ASN A 53 10.97 9.73 19.55
N GLN A 54 10.37 8.98 18.63
CA GLN A 54 10.82 8.81 17.24
C GLN A 54 12.23 8.22 17.08
N GLU A 55 12.69 7.45 18.07
CA GLU A 55 14.00 6.77 18.02
C GLU A 55 13.91 5.33 17.49
N ARG A 56 12.70 4.74 17.47
CA ARG A 56 12.49 3.37 17.00
C ARG A 56 11.37 3.33 15.99
N PHE A 57 11.69 2.79 14.82
CA PHE A 57 10.76 2.54 13.73
C PHE A 57 10.67 1.04 13.50
N HIS A 58 9.46 0.52 13.36
CA HIS A 58 9.21 -0.88 13.11
C HIS A 58 8.17 -1.02 12.00
N HIS A 59 8.53 -1.67 10.90
CA HIS A 59 7.58 -2.04 9.87
C HIS A 59 7.04 -3.45 10.13
N TYR A 60 5.72 -3.58 10.06
CA TYR A 60 5.06 -4.86 10.18
C TYR A 60 5.07 -5.62 8.86
N LYS A 61 5.10 -6.95 8.96
CA LYS A 61 4.97 -7.90 7.83
C LYS A 61 3.79 -8.87 8.00
N ASP A 62 2.99 -8.64 9.03
CA ASP A 62 1.89 -9.50 9.40
C ASP A 62 0.67 -9.25 8.50
N PHE A 63 -0.13 -10.29 8.34
CA PHE A 63 -1.36 -10.27 7.58
C PHE A 63 -2.50 -10.69 8.50
N TRP A 64 -3.55 -9.88 8.57
CA TRP A 64 -4.65 -10.05 9.50
C TRP A 64 -5.99 -10.06 8.77
N THR A 65 -6.97 -10.79 9.31
CA THR A 65 -8.37 -10.70 8.92
C THR A 65 -9.23 -10.34 10.12
N LEU A 66 -10.21 -9.47 9.91
CA LEU A 66 -11.27 -9.14 10.85
C LEU A 66 -12.58 -9.71 10.31
N ASP A 67 -13.19 -10.63 11.05
CA ASP A 67 -14.57 -11.05 10.77
C ASP A 67 -15.54 -9.96 11.26
N LEU A 68 -16.26 -9.33 10.34
CA LEU A 68 -17.19 -8.24 10.63
C LEU A 68 -18.46 -8.68 11.37
N LYS A 69 -18.77 -9.98 11.42
CA LYS A 69 -19.89 -10.52 12.19
C LYS A 69 -19.54 -10.66 13.67
N THR A 70 -18.37 -11.23 13.94
CA THR A 70 -17.92 -11.55 15.30
C THR A 70 -17.01 -10.48 15.90
N ASN A 71 -16.55 -9.54 15.07
CA ASN A 71 -15.53 -8.55 15.37
C ASN A 71 -14.21 -9.15 15.86
N GLN A 72 -13.89 -10.37 15.44
CA GLN A 72 -12.67 -11.06 15.85
C GLN A 72 -11.56 -10.86 14.83
N TRP A 73 -10.40 -10.42 15.30
CA TRP A 73 -9.18 -10.46 14.51
C TRP A 73 -8.51 -11.83 14.59
N GLU A 74 -7.99 -12.27 13.46
CA GLU A 74 -7.13 -13.43 13.34
C GLU A 74 -5.91 -13.10 12.48
N GLN A 75 -4.72 -13.50 12.93
CA GLN A 75 -3.52 -13.38 12.12
C GLN A 75 -3.44 -14.55 11.14
N ILE A 76 -3.39 -14.25 9.85
CA ILE A 76 -3.26 -15.25 8.79
C ILE A 76 -1.78 -15.58 8.61
N LEU A 77 -1.41 -16.83 8.92
CA LEU A 77 -0.06 -17.36 8.72
C LEU A 77 0.05 -18.06 7.35
N ALA A 78 0.14 -17.27 6.29
CA ALA A 78 0.26 -17.79 4.93
C ALA A 78 1.72 -17.85 4.46
N LYS A 79 2.09 -18.95 3.77
CA LYS A 79 3.40 -19.08 3.11
C LYS A 79 3.52 -18.03 2.00
N GLY A 80 4.73 -17.50 1.82
CA GLY A 80 5.02 -16.47 0.81
C GLY A 80 4.61 -15.05 1.19
N CYS A 81 4.27 -14.81 2.47
CA CYS A 81 3.88 -13.50 2.97
C CYS A 81 4.93 -12.42 2.61
N PRO A 82 4.53 -11.24 2.12
CA PRO A 82 5.48 -10.20 1.72
C PRO A 82 6.37 -9.73 2.89
N SER A 83 7.51 -9.12 2.56
CA SER A 83 8.41 -8.52 3.55
C SER A 83 7.77 -7.35 4.30
N ALA A 84 8.34 -7.00 5.46
CA ALA A 84 7.92 -5.86 6.26
C ALA A 84 7.92 -4.56 5.44
N ARG A 85 6.83 -3.80 5.49
CA ARG A 85 6.68 -2.57 4.71
C ARG A 85 5.53 -1.69 5.18
N SER A 86 5.63 -0.39 4.92
CA SER A 86 4.52 0.58 4.96
C SER A 86 4.46 1.37 3.65
N GLY A 87 3.45 2.22 3.49
CA GLY A 87 3.31 3.10 2.32
C GLY A 87 3.05 2.39 0.99
N HIS A 88 2.84 1.07 1.02
CA HIS A 88 2.40 0.25 -0.11
C HIS A 88 0.94 0.55 -0.46
N ARG A 89 0.46 -0.03 -1.56
CA ARG A 89 -0.96 -0.03 -1.89
C ARG A 89 -1.45 -1.45 -2.06
N MET A 90 -2.69 -1.66 -1.60
CA MET A 90 -3.37 -2.93 -1.63
C MET A 90 -4.76 -2.72 -2.23
N VAL A 91 -5.13 -3.52 -3.22
CA VAL A 91 -6.44 -3.46 -3.86
C VAL A 91 -7.04 -4.84 -3.99
N LEU A 92 -8.37 -4.92 -3.95
CA LEU A 92 -9.10 -6.13 -4.23
C LEU A 92 -9.44 -6.21 -5.73
N TYR A 93 -9.02 -7.27 -6.39
CA TYR A 93 -9.48 -7.63 -7.74
C TYR A 93 -10.15 -9.00 -7.70
N LYS A 94 -11.48 -9.03 -7.83
CA LYS A 94 -12.29 -10.25 -7.68
C LYS A 94 -11.99 -10.92 -6.32
N HIS A 95 -11.50 -12.15 -6.32
CA HIS A 95 -11.11 -12.91 -5.12
C HIS A 95 -9.59 -12.86 -4.88
N LYS A 96 -8.89 -11.84 -5.38
CA LYS A 96 -7.44 -11.67 -5.21
C LYS A 96 -7.12 -10.34 -4.57
N ILE A 97 -6.26 -10.36 -3.56
CA ILE A 97 -5.68 -9.15 -2.99
C ILE A 97 -4.36 -8.90 -3.69
N VAL A 98 -4.22 -7.73 -4.31
CA VAL A 98 -3.03 -7.33 -5.05
C VAL A 98 -2.30 -6.27 -4.26
N LEU A 99 -1.04 -6.55 -3.91
CA LEU A 99 -0.16 -5.66 -3.17
C LEU A 99 1.03 -5.29 -4.03
N PHE A 100 1.37 -4.00 -4.09
CA PHE A 100 2.57 -3.53 -4.78
C PHE A 100 3.36 -2.56 -3.91
N GLY A 101 4.69 -2.63 -4.05
CA GLY A 101 5.63 -1.62 -3.57
C GLY A 101 5.59 -1.36 -2.07
N GLY A 102 5.77 -0.09 -1.71
CA GLY A 102 5.97 0.36 -0.33
C GLY A 102 7.45 0.53 0.01
N PHE A 103 7.73 0.76 1.29
CA PHE A 103 9.08 0.96 1.78
C PHE A 103 9.28 0.35 3.16
N TYR A 104 10.54 0.15 3.50
CA TYR A 104 11.04 -0.22 4.81
C TYR A 104 12.11 0.79 5.15
N ASP A 105 11.86 1.63 6.15
CA ASP A 105 12.78 2.65 6.62
C ASP A 105 12.94 2.49 8.13
N THR A 106 14.11 2.01 8.49
CA THR A 106 14.60 2.14 9.85
C THR A 106 15.76 3.12 9.80
N LEU A 107 16.05 3.78 10.92
CA LEU A 107 17.23 4.66 11.08
C LEU A 107 18.59 4.00 10.71
N ARG A 108 18.60 2.70 10.37
CA ARG A 108 19.76 1.91 9.96
C ARG A 108 19.70 1.42 8.51
N GLU A 109 18.52 1.25 7.95
CA GLU A 109 18.30 0.66 6.63
C GLU A 109 17.06 1.27 6.00
N VAL A 110 17.22 1.74 4.76
CA VAL A 110 16.12 2.22 3.92
C VAL A 110 16.06 1.37 2.67
N ARG A 111 14.86 0.90 2.33
CA ARG A 111 14.59 0.12 1.13
C ARG A 111 13.20 0.44 0.60
N TYR A 112 13.12 0.72 -0.68
CA TYR A 112 11.85 0.80 -1.40
C TYR A 112 11.62 -0.48 -2.19
N TYR A 113 10.37 -0.88 -2.32
CA TYR A 113 9.97 -2.09 -3.01
C TYR A 113 9.25 -1.77 -4.33
N ASN A 114 9.40 -2.67 -5.29
CA ASN A 114 8.55 -2.79 -6.49
C ASN A 114 8.09 -4.23 -6.74
N ASP A 115 8.14 -5.10 -5.73
CA ASP A 115 7.59 -6.44 -5.87
C ASP A 115 6.05 -6.39 -5.91
N LEU A 116 5.49 -7.36 -6.63
CA LEU A 116 4.06 -7.55 -6.78
C LEU A 116 3.69 -8.85 -6.08
N HIS A 117 2.80 -8.76 -5.10
CA HIS A 117 2.31 -9.91 -4.35
C HIS A 117 0.82 -10.06 -4.55
N VAL A 118 0.37 -11.31 -4.68
CA VAL A 118 -1.03 -11.65 -4.88
C VAL A 118 -1.42 -12.67 -3.83
N PHE A 119 -2.43 -12.34 -3.03
CA PHE A 119 -3.06 -13.29 -2.13
C PHE A 119 -4.33 -13.83 -2.78
N ASP A 120 -4.38 -15.15 -2.94
CA ASP A 120 -5.57 -15.86 -3.38
C ASP A 120 -6.50 -16.10 -2.18
N LEU A 121 -7.70 -15.49 -2.19
CA LEU A 121 -8.67 -15.61 -1.10
C LEU A 121 -9.44 -16.94 -1.10
N ASP A 122 -9.32 -17.75 -2.15
CA ASP A 122 -9.90 -19.09 -2.21
C ASP A 122 -8.89 -20.12 -1.68
N ASN A 123 -7.60 -19.95 -2.00
CA ASN A 123 -6.54 -20.89 -1.60
C ASN A 123 -5.74 -20.46 -0.35
N PHE A 124 -5.96 -19.25 0.17
CA PHE A 124 -5.27 -18.66 1.32
C PHE A 124 -3.74 -18.69 1.18
N LYS A 125 -3.24 -18.32 0.00
CA LYS A 125 -1.81 -18.39 -0.33
C LYS A 125 -1.33 -17.10 -0.96
N TRP A 126 -0.16 -16.63 -0.52
CA TRP A 126 0.57 -15.58 -1.20
C TRP A 126 1.41 -16.14 -2.34
N GLU A 127 1.45 -15.41 -3.43
CA GLU A 127 2.34 -15.61 -4.56
C GLU A 127 3.07 -14.30 -4.87
N GLU A 128 4.39 -14.35 -4.92
CA GLU A 128 5.17 -13.24 -5.46
C GLU A 128 5.26 -13.39 -6.98
N ILE A 129 4.76 -12.39 -7.70
CA ILE A 129 4.83 -12.33 -9.15
C ILE A 129 6.15 -11.70 -9.55
N LYS A 130 6.95 -12.45 -10.32
CA LYS A 130 8.22 -11.98 -10.87
C LYS A 130 8.04 -11.41 -12.28
N PRO A 131 8.82 -10.38 -12.65
CA PRO A 131 8.83 -9.87 -14.02
C PRO A 131 9.29 -10.97 -14.99
N ARG A 132 8.54 -11.17 -16.08
CA ARG A 132 9.01 -12.02 -17.19
C ARG A 132 10.10 -11.28 -17.98
N PRO A 133 11.09 -12.01 -18.55
CA PRO A 133 12.11 -11.39 -19.40
C PRO A 133 11.49 -10.54 -20.51
N GLY A 134 11.96 -9.30 -20.67
CA GLY A 134 11.49 -8.37 -21.69
C GLY A 134 10.21 -7.60 -21.34
N CYS A 135 9.50 -7.94 -20.25
CA CYS A 135 8.34 -7.19 -19.80
C CYS A 135 8.75 -5.90 -19.07
N LEU A 136 7.93 -4.86 -19.20
CA LEU A 136 8.09 -3.63 -18.43
C LEU A 136 7.73 -3.88 -16.95
N TRP A 137 8.35 -3.10 -16.06
CA TRP A 137 8.07 -3.18 -14.63
C TRP A 137 8.24 -1.80 -13.98
N PRO A 138 7.33 -1.36 -13.09
CA PRO A 138 7.50 -0.08 -12.43
C PRO A 138 8.68 -0.08 -11.44
N SER A 139 9.34 1.07 -11.30
CA SER A 139 10.43 1.25 -10.34
C SER A 139 9.93 1.17 -8.89
N PRO A 140 10.82 0.88 -7.92
CA PRO A 140 10.48 0.92 -6.49
C PRO A 140 9.86 2.24 -6.09
N ARG A 141 8.79 2.20 -5.28
CA ARG A 141 8.07 3.40 -4.86
C ARG A 141 7.11 3.14 -3.70
N SER A 142 6.78 4.21 -2.97
CA SER A 142 5.71 4.28 -1.99
C SER A 142 4.83 5.53 -2.22
N GLY A 143 3.72 5.67 -1.49
CA GLY A 143 2.92 6.90 -1.53
C GLY A 143 2.22 7.19 -2.87
N PHE A 144 2.19 6.22 -3.78
CA PHE A 144 1.41 6.23 -5.01
C PHE A 144 -0.05 5.87 -4.74
N GLN A 145 -0.88 5.79 -5.78
CA GLN A 145 -2.22 5.24 -5.69
C GLN A 145 -2.40 4.09 -6.68
N LEU A 146 -3.12 3.04 -6.24
CA LEU A 146 -3.65 1.98 -7.09
C LEU A 146 -5.16 2.07 -7.12
N VAL A 147 -5.74 1.89 -8.30
CA VAL A 147 -7.19 1.77 -8.46
C VAL A 147 -7.55 0.64 -9.41
N VAL A 148 -8.66 -0.03 -9.13
CA VAL A 148 -9.22 -1.05 -10.01
C VAL A 148 -10.33 -0.39 -10.83
N TYR A 149 -10.28 -0.58 -12.14
CA TYR A 149 -11.39 -0.20 -13.02
C TYR A 149 -11.59 -1.28 -14.08
N GLN A 150 -12.79 -1.86 -14.09
CA GLN A 150 -13.13 -3.04 -14.90
C GLN A 150 -12.12 -4.17 -14.66
N ASP A 151 -11.48 -4.67 -15.70
CA ASP A 151 -10.50 -5.76 -15.63
C ASP A 151 -9.04 -5.27 -15.60
N GLN A 152 -8.78 -4.02 -15.21
CA GLN A 152 -7.42 -3.47 -15.14
C GLN A 152 -7.16 -2.79 -13.78
N ILE A 153 -5.90 -2.83 -13.35
CA ILE A 153 -5.41 -2.09 -12.19
C ILE A 153 -4.52 -0.95 -12.69
N TYR A 154 -4.74 0.27 -12.23
CA TYR A 154 -3.96 1.44 -12.63
C TYR A 154 -3.13 1.97 -11.48
N MET A 155 -1.90 2.37 -11.77
CA MET A 155 -0.99 3.01 -10.83
C MET A 155 -0.66 4.42 -11.31
N TYR A 156 -0.57 5.37 -10.38
CA TYR A 156 -0.09 6.71 -10.67
C TYR A 156 0.89 7.20 -9.61
N GLY A 157 1.97 7.86 -10.04
CA GLY A 157 2.85 8.63 -9.18
C GLY A 157 3.60 7.81 -8.13
N GLY A 158 3.85 8.45 -6.97
CA GLY A 158 4.61 7.89 -5.86
C GLY A 158 5.98 8.54 -5.67
N TYR A 159 6.71 8.06 -4.67
CA TYR A 159 8.03 8.54 -4.31
C TYR A 159 9.00 7.38 -4.12
N PHE A 160 10.26 7.63 -4.46
CA PHE A 160 11.38 6.74 -4.24
C PHE A 160 12.54 7.55 -3.69
N LYS A 161 13.22 7.05 -2.66
CA LYS A 161 14.46 7.62 -2.16
C LYS A 161 15.61 6.68 -2.51
N GLU A 162 16.57 7.18 -3.27
CA GLU A 162 17.83 6.49 -3.48
C GLU A 162 18.68 6.67 -2.21
N VAL A 163 19.06 5.55 -1.59
CA VAL A 163 19.92 5.54 -0.42
C VAL A 163 21.23 4.90 -0.82
N SER A 164 22.26 5.74 -0.93
CA SER A 164 23.63 5.31 -1.18
C SER A 164 24.24 4.72 0.08
N SER A 165 25.12 3.72 -0.08
CA SER A 165 25.97 3.24 1.01
C SER A 165 27.11 4.21 1.34
N ASP A 166 27.39 5.17 0.48
CA ASP A 166 28.38 6.23 0.70
C ASP A 166 27.76 7.35 1.54
N LYS A 167 28.35 7.62 2.70
CA LYS A 167 27.91 8.67 3.64
C LYS A 167 28.05 10.08 3.07
N ASN A 168 28.83 10.25 2.00
CA ASN A 168 29.04 11.54 1.34
C ASN A 168 28.17 11.73 0.09
N ALA A 169 27.43 10.70 -0.33
CA ALA A 169 26.52 10.83 -1.45
C ALA A 169 25.26 11.59 -1.01
N SER A 170 24.82 12.54 -1.82
CA SER A 170 23.54 13.21 -1.59
C SER A 170 22.40 12.20 -1.72
N GLU A 171 21.46 12.25 -0.78
CA GLU A 171 20.22 11.51 -0.88
C GLU A 171 19.41 12.09 -2.03
N LYS A 172 19.02 11.27 -3.02
CA LYS A 172 18.23 11.74 -4.15
C LYS A 172 16.81 11.19 -4.08
N GLY A 173 15.85 12.07 -3.87
CA GLY A 173 14.44 11.77 -4.00
C GLY A 173 13.97 11.80 -5.46
N THR A 174 13.23 10.79 -5.89
CA THR A 174 12.50 10.78 -7.17
C THR A 174 11.01 10.77 -6.89
N VAL A 175 10.32 11.84 -7.26
CA VAL A 175 8.85 11.89 -7.24
C VAL A 175 8.34 11.52 -8.63
N HIS A 176 7.48 10.51 -8.70
CA HIS A 176 6.97 9.97 -9.94
C HIS A 176 5.73 10.73 -10.43
N ALA A 177 5.59 10.82 -11.76
CA ALA A 177 4.38 11.29 -12.45
C ALA A 177 3.88 10.27 -13.49
N ASP A 178 4.55 9.12 -13.63
CA ASP A 178 4.19 8.11 -14.61
C ASP A 178 2.86 7.42 -14.24
N MET A 179 2.23 6.84 -15.25
CA MET A 179 1.01 6.07 -15.12
C MET A 179 1.22 4.68 -15.71
N TRP A 180 0.74 3.67 -15.00
CA TRP A 180 0.86 2.27 -15.40
C TRP A 180 -0.49 1.58 -15.34
N SER A 181 -0.65 0.54 -16.15
CA SER A 181 -1.75 -0.41 -16.04
C SER A 181 -1.19 -1.82 -15.87
N LEU A 182 -1.76 -2.58 -14.95
CA LEU A 182 -1.49 -3.99 -14.71
C LEU A 182 -2.70 -4.80 -15.18
N ASP A 183 -2.45 -5.78 -16.04
CA ASP A 183 -3.44 -6.78 -16.41
C ASP A 183 -3.44 -7.91 -15.36
N PRO A 184 -4.48 -8.05 -14.54
CA PRO A 184 -4.54 -9.05 -13.46
C PRO A 184 -4.74 -10.49 -13.96
N ARG A 185 -4.89 -10.72 -15.28
CA ARG A 185 -4.96 -12.05 -15.89
C ARG A 185 -3.57 -12.58 -16.26
N THR A 186 -2.65 -11.69 -16.61
CA THR A 186 -1.27 -12.04 -17.04
C THR A 186 -0.18 -11.53 -16.10
N TRP A 187 -0.55 -10.62 -15.20
CA TRP A 187 0.30 -9.82 -14.33
C TRP A 187 1.35 -8.98 -15.08
N GLU A 188 1.00 -8.53 -16.28
CA GLU A 188 1.86 -7.67 -17.09
C GLU A 188 1.58 -6.19 -16.84
N TRP A 189 2.65 -5.44 -16.61
CA TRP A 189 2.62 -3.99 -16.54
C TRP A 189 2.82 -3.36 -17.91
N ASN A 190 2.03 -2.34 -18.20
CA ASN A 190 2.14 -1.50 -19.38
C ASN A 190 2.22 -0.03 -18.97
N LYS A 191 3.10 0.74 -19.62
CA LYS A 191 3.12 2.20 -19.47
C LYS A 191 1.90 2.79 -20.15
N VAL A 192 1.13 3.59 -19.41
CA VAL A 192 -0.03 4.30 -19.95
C VAL A 192 0.43 5.66 -20.46
N LYS A 193 0.22 5.92 -21.76
CA LYS A 193 0.48 7.24 -22.35
C LYS A 193 -0.51 8.24 -21.78
N LYS A 194 0.01 9.27 -21.10
CA LYS A 194 -0.79 10.39 -20.60
C LYS A 194 -1.05 11.38 -21.75
N THR A 195 -2.29 11.84 -21.89
CA THR A 195 -2.71 12.83 -22.89
C THR A 195 -3.43 14.00 -22.22
N GLY A 196 -3.56 15.14 -22.90
CA GLY A 196 -4.16 16.35 -22.33
C GLY A 196 -3.26 17.03 -21.29
N MET A 197 -3.83 17.41 -20.15
CA MET A 197 -3.13 18.06 -19.03
C MET A 197 -2.96 17.10 -17.84
N PRO A 198 -2.02 16.14 -17.90
CA PRO A 198 -1.82 15.22 -16.79
C PRO A 198 -1.27 15.94 -15.55
N PRO A 199 -1.51 15.41 -14.33
CA PRO A 199 -0.90 15.97 -13.14
C PRO A 199 0.63 15.91 -13.20
N GLY A 200 1.29 16.84 -12.50
CA GLY A 200 2.73 16.77 -12.26
C GLY A 200 3.13 15.66 -11.28
N PRO A 201 4.44 15.49 -11.02
CA PRO A 201 4.98 14.60 -9.98
C PRO A 201 4.32 14.82 -8.63
N ARG A 202 3.93 13.74 -7.95
CA ARG A 202 3.34 13.81 -6.61
C ARG A 202 3.32 12.45 -5.90
N ALA A 203 3.37 12.49 -4.58
CA ALA A 203 3.10 11.38 -3.68
C ALA A 203 2.10 11.80 -2.59
N GLY A 204 1.58 10.84 -1.81
CA GLY A 204 0.71 11.12 -0.66
C GLY A 204 -0.66 11.73 -1.01
N PHE A 205 -1.06 11.69 -2.27
CA PHE A 205 -2.36 12.19 -2.75
C PHE A 205 -3.47 11.15 -2.57
N SER A 206 -4.72 11.59 -2.69
CA SER A 206 -5.88 10.70 -2.74
C SER A 206 -6.35 10.48 -4.18
N MET A 207 -6.89 9.30 -4.45
CA MET A 207 -7.49 8.97 -5.74
C MET A 207 -8.67 8.02 -5.55
N CYS A 208 -9.79 8.29 -6.21
CA CYS A 208 -10.93 7.38 -6.25
C CYS A 208 -11.44 7.20 -7.69
N VAL A 209 -12.10 6.08 -7.94
CA VAL A 209 -12.75 5.81 -9.22
C VAL A 209 -14.25 6.00 -9.06
N HIS A 210 -14.83 6.78 -9.96
CA HIS A 210 -16.28 6.93 -10.07
C HIS A 210 -16.69 6.83 -11.54
N LYS A 211 -17.49 5.81 -11.85
CA LYS A 211 -17.86 5.46 -13.23
C LYS A 211 -16.60 5.28 -14.07
N LYS A 212 -16.47 5.99 -15.20
CA LYS A 212 -15.36 5.86 -16.15
C LYS A 212 -14.20 6.83 -15.88
N ARG A 213 -14.07 7.35 -14.66
CA ARG A 213 -13.10 8.41 -14.33
C ARG A 213 -12.39 8.10 -13.02
N ALA A 214 -11.08 8.33 -12.99
CA ALA A 214 -10.34 8.48 -11.75
C ALA A 214 -10.29 9.98 -11.40
N VAL A 215 -10.56 10.31 -10.14
CA VAL A 215 -10.48 11.66 -9.60
C VAL A 215 -9.32 11.69 -8.61
N LEU A 216 -8.34 12.55 -8.87
CA LEU A 216 -7.13 12.71 -8.07
C LEU A 216 -7.14 14.09 -7.42
N PHE A 217 -6.84 14.16 -6.12
CA PHE A 217 -6.70 15.43 -5.40
C PHE A 217 -5.50 15.45 -4.45
N GLY A 218 -4.87 16.62 -4.34
CA GLY A 218 -3.76 16.87 -3.42
C GLY A 218 -2.46 16.17 -3.78
N GLY A 219 -1.70 15.82 -2.74
CA GLY A 219 -0.34 15.28 -2.81
C GLY A 219 0.72 16.32 -2.56
N VAL A 220 1.95 15.84 -2.42
CA VAL A 220 3.15 16.63 -2.17
C VAL A 220 4.25 16.26 -3.16
N VAL A 221 5.11 17.24 -3.43
CA VAL A 221 6.38 17.10 -4.14
C VAL A 221 7.35 18.05 -3.44
N ASP A 222 8.42 17.50 -2.88
CA ASP A 222 9.52 18.30 -2.36
C ASP A 222 10.48 18.55 -3.51
N MET A 223 10.69 19.82 -3.85
CA MET A 223 11.71 20.22 -4.81
C MET A 223 12.91 20.72 -4.01
N GLU A 224 14.05 20.07 -4.19
CA GLU A 224 15.32 20.64 -3.71
C GLU A 224 15.49 21.98 -4.41
N VAL A 225 15.48 23.06 -3.62
CA VAL A 225 15.78 24.40 -4.14
C VAL A 225 17.30 24.46 -4.27
N GLU A 226 17.80 24.49 -5.50
CA GLU A 226 19.20 24.81 -5.81
C GLU A 226 19.58 26.21 -5.33
#